data_AF-A0A8T5DVT6-F1
#
_entry.id   AF-A0A8T5DVT6-F1
#
_cell.length_a   1.000
_cell.length_b   1.000
_cell.length_c   1.000
_cell.angle_alpha   90.00
_cell.angle_beta   90.00
_cell.angle_gamma   90.00
#
_symmetry.space_group_name_H-M   'P 1'
#
loop_
_entity.id
_entity.type
_entity.pdbx_description
1 polymer ?
#
loop_
_entity_poly.entity_id
_entity_poly.type
_entity_poly.pdbx_seq_one_letter_code
_entity_poly.pdbx_strand_id
1 'polypeptide(L)' 'MWGFIGRFITTNWILFTTLSVGWEILELYLPYEFAIESTINKISDLIVNTVGFWIGLRLRYSSNQI' A
#
# COMPACT_ATOMS: atom_id res chain seq x y z
N MET A 1 -3.50 -6.24 -2.33
CA MET A 1 -4.39 -5.11 -2.71
C MET A 1 -3.67 -4.06 -3.55
N TRP A 2 -2.61 -3.42 -3.03
CA TRP A 2 -1.94 -2.31 -3.72
C TRP A 2 -1.36 -2.61 -5.11
N GLY A 3 -0.95 -3.85 -5.39
CA GLY A 3 -0.55 -4.22 -6.76
C GLY A 3 -1.68 -4.15 -7.78
N PHE A 4 -2.92 -4.46 -7.39
CA PHE A 4 -4.08 -4.27 -8.26
C PHE A 4 -4.35 -2.77 -8.49
N ILE A 5 -4.29 -1.98 -7.42
CA ILE A 5 -4.50 -0.53 -7.46
C ILE A 5 -3.44 0.14 -8.35
N GLY A 6 -2.16 -0.20 -8.17
CA GLY A 6 -1.06 0.29 -9.00
C GLY A 6 -1.16 -0.14 -10.46
N ARG A 7 -1.68 -1.36 -10.71
CA ARG A 7 -1.83 -1.87 -12.07
C ARG A 7 -2.97 -1.20 -12.84
N PHE A 8 -4.13 -1.05 -12.23
CA PHE A 8 -5.36 -0.73 -12.94
C PHE A 8 -6.00 0.62 -12.58
N ILE A 9 -5.72 1.16 -11.39
CA ILE A 9 -6.45 2.30 -10.85
C ILE A 9 -5.63 3.60 -10.92
N THR A 10 -4.45 3.63 -10.31
CA THR A 10 -3.65 4.87 -10.20
C THR A 10 -2.16 4.61 -10.20
N THR A 11 -1.39 5.57 -10.71
CA THR A 11 0.08 5.61 -10.64
C THR A 11 0.61 6.66 -9.69
N ASN A 12 -0.28 7.33 -8.95
CA ASN A 12 0.09 8.44 -8.09
C ASN A 12 0.69 7.93 -6.77
N TRP A 13 2.01 8.06 -6.64
CA TRP A 13 2.76 7.70 -5.44
C TRP A 13 2.37 8.52 -4.20
N ILE A 14 2.00 9.79 -4.36
CA ILE A 14 1.58 10.63 -3.22
C ILE A 14 0.29 10.06 -2.64
N LEU A 15 -0.70 9.78 -3.49
CA LEU A 15 -1.97 9.18 -3.05
C LEU A 15 -1.75 7.82 -2.38
N PHE A 16 -0.91 6.96 -2.98
CA PHE A 16 -0.52 5.68 -2.38
C PHE A 16 0.09 5.87 -0.99
N THR A 17 1.11 6.72 -0.86
CA THR A 17 1.83 6.90 0.42
C THR A 17 0.93 7.51 1.48
N THR A 18 0.10 8.50 1.14
CA THR A 18 -0.85 9.10 2.08
C THR A 18 -1.85 8.07 2.61
N LEU A 19 -2.38 7.20 1.75
CA LEU A 19 -3.32 6.17 2.17
C LEU A 19 -2.63 5.04 2.94
N SER A 20 -1.47 4.56 2.49
CA SER A 20 -0.74 3.47 3.16
C SER A 20 -0.22 3.89 4.53
N VAL A 21 0.40 5.06 4.65
CA VAL A 21 0.89 5.57 5.94
C VAL A 21 -0.25 6.08 6.80
N GLY A 22 -1.24 6.73 6.18
CA GLY A 22 -2.43 7.21 6.89
C GLY A 22 -3.23 6.10 7.55
N TRP A 23 -3.28 4.91 6.94
CA TRP A 23 -3.91 3.73 7.53
C TRP A 23 -3.19 3.27 8.80
N GLU A 24 -1.86 3.09 8.75
CA GLU A 24 -1.07 2.71 9.94
C GLU A 24 -1.19 3.74 11.07
N ILE A 25 -1.20 5.04 10.75
CA ILE A 25 -1.40 6.10 11.74
C ILE A 25 -2.81 6.03 12.33
N LEU A 26 -3.83 5.81 11.50
CA LEU A 26 -5.21 5.70 11.95
C LEU A 26 -5.37 4.54 12.95
N GLU A 27 -4.74 3.40 12.69
CA GLU A 27 -4.77 2.24 13.57
C GLU A 27 -4.25 2.50 14.98
N LEU A 28 -3.33 3.46 15.16
CA LEU A 28 -2.85 3.87 16.50
C LEU A 28 -3.97 4.45 17.38
N TYR A 29 -5.07 4.90 16.78
CA TYR A 29 -6.21 5.51 17.46
C TYR A 29 -7.45 4.61 17.48
N LEU A 30 -7.40 3.44 16.83
CA LEU A 30 -8.54 2.54 16.72
C LEU A 30 -8.49 1.46 17.81
N PRO A 31 -9.47 1.40 18.73
CA PRO A 31 -9.50 0.40 19.80
C PRO A 31 -10.16 -0.91 19.31
N TYR A 32 -9.73 -1.42 18.16
CA TYR A 32 -10.25 -2.66 17.58
C TYR A 32 -9.16 -3.73 17.55
N GLU A 33 -9.51 -4.99 17.81
CA GLU A 33 -8.53 -6.09 17.88
C GLU A 33 -7.67 -6.23 16.61
N PHE A 34 -8.22 -5.91 15.44
CA PHE A 34 -7.46 -5.95 14.18
C PHE A 34 -6.41 -4.84 14.06
N ALA A 35 -6.59 -3.71 14.76
CA ALA A 35 -5.67 -2.57 14.72
C ALA A 35 -4.55 -2.70 15.78
N ILE A 36 -4.81 -3.48 16.83
CA ILE A 36 -3.87 -3.73 17.93
C ILE A 36 -2.91 -4.84 17.50
N GLU A 37 -1.77 -4.44 16.96
CA GLU A 37 -0.71 -5.34 16.58
C GLU A 37 0.67 -4.73 16.82
N SER A 38 1.70 -5.55 16.63
CA SER A 38 3.08 -5.16 16.88
C SER A 38 3.58 -4.12 15.87
N THR A 39 4.48 -3.23 16.29
CA THR A 39 5.10 -2.23 15.41
C THR A 39 5.83 -2.87 14.22
N ILE A 40 6.36 -4.09 14.38
CA ILE A 40 7.03 -4.81 13.29
C ILE A 40 6.03 -5.21 12.19
N ASN A 41 4.79 -5.55 12.54
CA ASN A 41 3.75 -5.84 11.54
C ASN A 41 3.37 -4.58 10.78
N LYS A 42 3.17 -3.45 11.48
CA LYS A 42 2.91 -2.14 10.84
C LYS A 42 3.97 -1.74 9.83
N ILE A 43 5.25 -1.93 10.18
CA ILE A 43 6.37 -1.69 9.26
C ILE A 43 6.33 -2.68 8.09
N SER A 44 6.03 -3.96 8.35
CA SER A 44 5.88 -4.97 7.31
C SER A 44 4.77 -4.61 6.34
N ASP A 45 3.63 -4.08 6.82
CA ASP A 45 2.51 -3.67 5.99
C ASP A 45 2.89 -2.53 5.07
N LEU A 46 3.63 -1.51 5.56
CA LEU A 46 4.18 -0.46 4.71
C LEU A 46 5.11 -1.01 3.62
N ILE A 47 5.98 -1.98 3.95
CA ILE A 47 6.89 -2.61 2.99
C ILE A 47 6.11 -3.40 1.93
N VAL A 48 5.19 -4.27 2.37
CA VAL A 48 4.39 -5.12 1.48
C VAL A 48 3.49 -4.27 0.59
N ASN A 49 2.90 -3.20 1.13
CA ASN A 49 2.10 -2.23 0.38
C ASN A 49 2.93 -1.55 -0.70
N THR A 50 4.15 -1.10 -0.36
CA THR A 50 5.07 -0.42 -1.27
C THR A 50 5.54 -1.34 -2.40
N VAL A 51 5.98 -2.55 -2.06
CA VAL A 51 6.40 -3.56 -3.04
C VAL A 51 5.22 -3.93 -3.94
N GLY A 52 4.04 -4.15 -3.36
CA GLY A 52 2.82 -4.46 -4.10
C GLY A 52 2.50 -3.36 -5.12
N PHE A 53 2.43 -2.10 -4.68
CA PHE A 53 2.14 -0.97 -5.57
C PHE A 53 3.17 -0.85 -6.69
N TRP A 54 4.46 -0.93 -6.35
CA TRP A 54 5.55 -0.88 -7.33
C TRP A 54 5.43 -1.99 -8.38
N ILE A 55 5.20 -3.25 -7.98
CA ILE A 55 4.99 -4.36 -8.92
C ILE A 55 3.80 -4.06 -9.83
N GLY A 56 2.68 -3.58 -9.27
CA GLY A 56 1.50 -3.19 -10.03
C GLY A 56 1.82 -2.19 -11.15
N LEU A 57 2.58 -1.15 -10.82
CA LEU A 57 3.04 -0.15 -11.79
C LEU A 57 3.93 -0.76 -12.87
N ARG A 58 4.90 -1.60 -12.49
CA ARG A 58 5.81 -2.25 -13.44
C ARG A 58 5.03 -3.10 -14.44
N LEU A 59 4.06 -3.87 -13.97
CA LEU A 59 3.20 -4.68 -14.83
C LEU A 59 2.35 -3.81 -15.76
N ARG A 60 1.84 -2.66 -15.28
CA ARG A 60 1.08 -1.70 -16.10
C ARG A 60 1.93 -1.14 -17.23
N TYR A 61 3.13 -0.65 -16.90
CA TYR A 61 4.04 -0.08 -17.91
C TYR A 61 4.50 -1.12 -18.91
N SER A 62 4.83 -2.34 -18.47
CA SER A 62 5.19 -3.44 -19.39
C SER A 62 4.08 -3.74 -20.40
N SER A 63 2.81 -3.72 -19.95
CA SER A 63 1.65 -3.95 -20.82
C SER A 63 1.40 -2.83 -21.83
N ASN A 64 1.85 -1.60 -21.57
CA ASN A 64 1.65 -0.44 -22.44
C ASN A 64 2.78 -0.28 -23.47
N GLN A 65 3.77 -1.17 -23.49
CA GLN A 65 4.89 -1.17 -24.45
C GLN A 65 4.72 -2.23 -25.54
N ILE A 66 3.57 -2.91 -25.57
CA ILE A 66 3.15 -3.92 -26.56
C ILE A 66 1.98 -3.33 -27.34
#